data_AF-A0A7C4U2R8-F1
#
_entry.id   AF-A0A7C4U2R8-F1
#
_cell.length_a   1.000
_cell.length_b   1.000
_cell.length_c   1.000
_cell.angle_alpha   90.00
_cell.angle_beta   90.00
_cell.angle_gamma   90.00
#
_symmetry.space_group_name_H-M   'P 1'
#
loop_
_entity.id
_entity.type
_entity.pdbx_description
1 polymer ?
#
loop_
_entity_poly.entity_id
_entity_poly.type
_entity_poly.pdbx_seq_one_letter_code
_entity_poly.pdbx_strand_id
1 'polypeptide(L)'
;MQKQSNIEERLWSYIDGTAEATEKSVIEKLLETDAAWKARYRELLEVNEMLHSSELEEPSLRFTKNVMEEIARLHIAPATKTYINKKIIWGIGFFFIAMLVGFLVYGFGQMAFAPTGEESEISKT
;
A
#
# COMPACT_ATOMS: atom_id res chain seq x y z
N MET A 1 -31.68 13.13 -22.42
CA MET A 1 -30.33 13.67 -22.14
C MET A 1 -29.41 12.66 -21.43
N GLN A 2 -29.85 11.86 -20.44
CA GLN A 2 -28.95 10.93 -19.72
C GLN A 2 -28.38 9.77 -20.57
N LYS A 3 -29.11 9.22 -21.55
CA LYS A 3 -28.65 8.08 -22.37
C LYS A 3 -27.48 8.42 -23.30
N GLN A 4 -27.42 9.66 -23.82
CA GLN A 4 -26.36 10.09 -24.74
C GLN A 4 -25.03 10.32 -24.01
N SER A 5 -25.08 10.97 -22.84
CA SER A 5 -23.92 11.15 -21.96
C SER A 5 -23.25 9.81 -21.60
N ASN A 6 -24.04 8.75 -21.42
CA ASN A 6 -23.51 7.43 -21.12
C ASN A 6 -22.84 6.75 -22.33
N ILE A 7 -23.29 7.01 -23.56
CA ILE A 7 -22.65 6.48 -24.77
C ILE A 7 -21.30 7.17 -24.99
N GLU A 8 -21.27 8.50 -24.87
CA GLU A 8 -20.06 9.30 -25.08
C GLU A 8 -18.97 8.99 -24.05
N GLU A 9 -19.30 8.93 -22.76
CA GLU A 9 -18.33 8.64 -21.68
C GLU A 9 -17.66 7.26 -21.87
N ARG A 10 -18.43 6.26 -22.28
CA ARG A 10 -17.93 4.91 -22.56
C ARG A 10 -17.04 4.88 -23.80
N LEU A 11 -17.43 5.62 -24.85
CA LEU A 11 -16.61 5.75 -26.06
C LEU A 11 -15.30 6.51 -25.80
N TRP A 12 -15.31 7.55 -24.96
CA TRP A 12 -14.08 8.23 -24.54
C TRP A 12 -13.15 7.31 -23.77
N SER A 13 -13.68 6.56 -22.80
CA SER A 13 -12.90 5.57 -22.05
C SER A 13 -12.28 4.51 -22.98
N TYR A 14 -12.98 4.14 -24.06
CA TYR A 14 -12.48 3.25 -25.09
C TYR A 14 -11.39 3.88 -25.96
N ILE A 15 -11.56 5.14 -26.40
CA ILE A 15 -10.58 5.88 -27.22
C ILE A 15 -9.28 6.11 -26.42
N ASP A 16 -9.39 6.47 -25.15
CA ASP A 16 -8.25 6.74 -24.26
C ASP A 16 -7.55 5.46 -23.76
N GLY A 17 -8.13 4.29 -24.03
CA GLY A 17 -7.59 3.00 -23.59
C GLY A 17 -7.73 2.73 -22.08
N THR A 18 -8.62 3.46 -21.39
CA THR A 18 -8.89 3.31 -19.95
C THR A 18 -10.07 2.39 -19.64
N ALA A 19 -10.82 1.96 -20.67
CA ALA A 19 -11.92 1.02 -20.54
C ALA A 19 -11.44 -0.39 -20.11
N GLU A 20 -12.23 -1.06 -19.28
CA GLU A 20 -11.97 -2.45 -18.86
C GLU A 20 -12.05 -3.41 -20.07
N ALA A 21 -11.29 -4.52 -20.06
CA ALA A 21 -11.27 -5.49 -21.15
C ALA A 21 -12.65 -6.08 -21.48
N THR A 22 -13.50 -6.27 -20.45
CA THR A 22 -14.88 -6.73 -20.61
C THR A 22 -15.72 -5.68 -21.33
N GLU A 23 -15.63 -4.42 -20.93
CA GLU A 23 -16.33 -3.31 -21.54
C GLU A 23 -15.89 -3.04 -22.98
N LYS A 24 -14.58 -3.16 -23.26
CA LYS A 24 -14.02 -3.03 -24.60
C LYS A 24 -14.72 -3.95 -25.61
N SER A 25 -14.87 -5.23 -25.27
CA SER A 25 -15.55 -6.21 -26.13
C SER A 25 -17.03 -5.87 -26.39
N VAL A 26 -17.71 -5.29 -25.39
CA VAL A 26 -19.10 -4.85 -25.53
C VAL A 26 -19.18 -3.64 -26.47
N ILE A 27 -18.27 -2.68 -26.32
CA ILE A 27 -18.21 -1.50 -27.18
C ILE A 27 -17.89 -1.90 -28.62
N GLU A 28 -16.93 -2.79 -28.87
CA GLU A 28 -16.62 -3.30 -30.22
C GLU A 28 -17.86 -3.91 -30.89
N LYS A 29 -18.62 -4.74 -30.17
CA LYS A 29 -19.87 -5.31 -30.69
C LYS A 29 -20.93 -4.24 -30.97
N LEU A 30 -21.04 -3.21 -30.12
CA LEU A 30 -21.96 -2.10 -30.34
C LEU A 30 -21.52 -1.22 -31.51
N LEU A 31 -20.22 -1.03 -31.69
CA LEU A 31 -19.63 -0.35 -32.85
C LEU A 31 -19.83 -1.14 -34.15
N GLU A 32 -20.12 -2.44 -34.12
CA GLU A 32 -20.49 -3.19 -35.33
C GLU A 32 -21.99 -3.16 -35.61
N THR A 33 -22.80 -3.27 -34.56
CA THR A 33 -24.25 -3.54 -34.66
C THR A 33 -25.13 -2.30 -34.57
N ASP A 34 -24.68 -1.22 -33.91
CA ASP A 34 -25.47 -0.03 -33.64
C ASP A 34 -24.95 1.19 -34.42
N ALA A 35 -25.81 1.74 -35.29
CA ALA A 35 -25.49 2.91 -36.10
C ALA A 35 -25.29 4.19 -35.28
N ALA A 36 -25.97 4.34 -34.14
CA ALA A 36 -25.82 5.51 -33.27
C ALA A 36 -24.44 5.50 -32.59
N TRP A 37 -23.95 4.32 -32.17
CA TRP A 37 -22.61 4.16 -31.61
C TRP A 37 -21.52 4.47 -32.63
N LYS A 38 -21.66 3.97 -33.88
CA LYS A 38 -20.74 4.29 -34.98
C LYS A 38 -20.69 5.79 -35.28
N ALA A 39 -21.84 6.46 -35.31
CA ALA A 39 -21.91 7.89 -35.58
C ALA A 39 -21.18 8.69 -34.49
N ARG A 40 -21.49 8.43 -33.22
CA ARG A 40 -20.85 9.11 -32.09
C ARG A 40 -19.35 8.82 -32.02
N TYR A 41 -18.93 7.58 -32.25
CA TYR A 41 -17.51 7.24 -32.25
C TYR A 41 -16.71 8.04 -33.30
N ARG A 42 -17.27 8.23 -34.51
CA ARG A 42 -16.62 9.05 -35.54
C ARG A 42 -16.53 10.52 -35.15
N GLU A 43 -17.61 11.09 -34.60
CA GLU A 43 -17.62 12.48 -34.09
C GLU A 43 -16.52 12.68 -33.04
N LEU A 44 -16.42 11.77 -32.06
CA LEU A 44 -15.40 11.86 -31.01
C LEU A 44 -13.98 11.66 -31.54
N LEU A 45 -13.80 10.74 -32.49
CA LEU A 45 -12.49 10.50 -33.11
C LEU A 45 -12.00 11.72 -33.90
N GLU A 46 -12.90 12.39 -34.63
CA GLU A 46 -12.60 13.63 -35.35
C GLU A 46 -12.14 14.74 -34.37
N VAL A 47 -12.83 14.91 -33.25
CA VAL A 47 -12.41 15.86 -32.19
C VAL A 47 -11.05 15.49 -31.60
N ASN A 48 -10.82 14.20 -31.33
CA ASN A 48 -9.54 13.71 -30.82
C ASN A 48 -8.39 13.98 -31.80
N GLU A 49 -8.61 13.76 -33.10
CA GLU A 49 -7.61 14.04 -34.14
C GLU A 49 -7.34 15.55 -34.29
N MET A 50 -8.37 16.40 -34.18
CA MET A 50 -8.18 17.86 -34.14
C MET A 50 -7.32 18.31 -32.95
N LEU A 51 -7.49 17.70 -31.78
CA LEU A 51 -6.66 17.97 -30.61
C LEU A 51 -5.22 17.49 -30.82
N HIS A 52 -5.01 16.31 -31.42
CA HIS A 52 -3.67 15.80 -31.69
C HIS A 52 -2.93 16.53 -32.82
N SER A 53 -3.66 17.08 -33.79
CA SER A 53 -3.08 17.87 -34.89
C SER A 53 -2.85 19.33 -34.52
N SER A 54 -3.38 19.78 -33.38
CA SER A 54 -3.03 21.08 -32.81
C SER A 54 -1.56 21.07 -32.39
N GLU A 55 -0.84 22.15 -32.67
CA GLU A 55 0.57 22.27 -32.33
C GLU A 55 0.75 22.07 -30.82
N LEU A 56 1.65 21.16 -30.42
CA LEU A 56 2.02 21.02 -29.03
C LEU A 56 2.76 22.29 -28.61
N GLU A 57 2.08 23.15 -27.85
CA GLU A 57 2.75 24.25 -27.16
C GLU A 57 3.76 23.65 -26.17
N GLU A 58 5.03 24.02 -26.35
CA GLU A 58 6.07 23.60 -25.43
C GLU A 58 5.78 24.21 -24.05
N PRO A 59 5.71 23.39 -22.99
CA PRO A 59 5.50 23.92 -21.65
C PRO A 59 6.68 24.81 -21.27
N SER A 60 6.46 25.76 -20.35
CA SER A 60 7.56 26.62 -19.87
C SER A 60 8.76 25.81 -19.38
N LEU A 61 9.98 26.32 -19.55
CA LEU A 61 11.23 25.68 -19.08
C LEU A 61 11.21 25.27 -17.60
N ARG A 62 10.36 25.90 -16.78
CA ARG A 62 10.22 25.62 -15.33
C ARG A 62 9.02 24.75 -14.99
N PHE A 63 8.21 24.31 -15.95
CA PHE A 63 7.01 23.51 -15.71
C PHE A 63 7.33 22.25 -14.91
N THR A 64 8.25 21.40 -15.40
CA THR A 64 8.66 20.17 -14.72
C THR A 64 9.19 20.46 -13.31
N LYS A 65 9.98 21.53 -13.16
CA LYS A 65 10.51 21.94 -11.86
C LYS A 65 9.37 22.32 -10.89
N ASN A 66 8.43 23.16 -11.34
CA ASN A 66 7.32 23.63 -10.52
C ASN A 66 6.40 22.47 -10.12
N VAL A 67 6.09 21.55 -11.05
CA VAL A 67 5.27 20.36 -10.78
C VAL A 67 5.94 19.43 -9.79
N MET A 68 7.22 19.11 -9.98
CA MET A 68 7.96 18.22 -9.07
C MET A 68 8.15 18.86 -7.68
N GLU A 69 8.35 20.17 -7.61
CA GLU A 69 8.42 20.89 -6.35
C GLU A 69 7.07 20.84 -5.61
N GLU A 70 5.95 21.00 -6.31
CA GLU A 70 4.62 20.92 -5.72
C GLU A 70 4.25 19.49 -5.28
N ILE A 71 4.59 18.48 -6.08
CA ILE A 71 4.45 17.06 -5.70
C ILE A 71 5.29 16.75 -4.46
N ALA A 72 6.53 17.24 -4.41
CA ALA A 72 7.41 17.03 -3.25
C ALA A 72 6.87 17.72 -1.99
N ARG A 73 6.28 18.92 -2.11
CA ARG A 73 5.62 19.63 -1.01
C ARG A 73 4.41 18.88 -0.45
N LEU A 74 3.67 18.19 -1.30
CA LEU A 74 2.47 17.44 -0.92
C LEU A 74 2.75 16.07 -0.27
N HIS A 75 4.03 15.76 0.02
CA HIS A 75 4.45 14.57 0.76
C HIS A 75 4.06 13.24 0.11
N ILE A 76 5.00 12.67 -0.65
CA ILE A 76 5.17 11.20 -0.64
C ILE A 76 5.84 10.88 0.69
N ALA A 77 5.07 10.84 1.78
CA ALA A 77 5.54 10.23 3.00
C ALA A 77 5.88 8.77 2.65
N PRO A 78 7.13 8.31 2.82
CA PRO A 78 7.49 6.95 2.47
C PRO A 78 6.56 6.00 3.24
N ALA A 79 5.91 5.10 2.51
CA ALA A 79 4.95 4.11 3.02
C ALA A 79 5.63 3.01 3.88
N THR A 80 6.57 3.38 4.74
CA THR A 80 7.46 2.45 5.46
C THR A 80 7.77 2.93 6.86
N LYS A 81 6.76 3.37 7.61
CA LYS A 81 6.87 3.39 9.07
C LYS A 81 5.56 2.91 9.67
N THR A 82 5.66 1.80 10.41
CA THR A 82 4.71 1.32 11.43
C THR A 82 3.92 0.08 11.05
N TYR A 83 4.60 -1.04 10.76
CA TYR A 83 3.99 -2.38 10.91
C TYR A 83 4.36 -3.06 12.23
N ILE A 84 5.25 -2.46 13.03
CA ILE A 84 5.71 -3.02 14.30
C ILE A 84 5.12 -2.22 15.46
N ASN A 85 4.16 -2.81 16.16
CA ASN A 85 3.57 -2.24 17.37
C ASN A 85 4.53 -2.46 18.55
N LYS A 86 4.99 -1.38 19.18
CA LYS A 86 5.89 -1.43 20.35
C LYS A 86 5.32 -2.26 21.52
N LYS A 87 3.99 -2.39 21.62
CA LYS A 87 3.34 -3.26 22.63
C LYS A 87 3.66 -4.74 22.42
N ILE A 88 3.82 -5.18 21.16
CA ILE A 88 4.18 -6.58 20.84
C ILE A 88 5.62 -6.86 21.28
N ILE A 89 6.55 -5.95 21.01
CA ILE A 89 7.95 -6.06 21.47
C ILE A 89 8.02 -6.18 23.00
N TRP A 90 7.24 -5.37 23.71
CA TRP A 90 7.24 -5.37 25.18
C TRP A 90 6.59 -6.63 25.76
N GLY A 91 5.51 -7.12 25.13
CA GLY A 91 4.87 -8.37 25.52
C GLY A 91 5.78 -9.58 25.36
N ILE A 92 6.50 -9.68 24.23
CA ILE A 92 7.47 -10.77 24.00
C ILE A 92 8.61 -10.69 25.02
N GLY A 93 9.16 -9.50 25.25
CA GLY A 93 10.22 -9.30 26.24
C GLY A 93 9.81 -9.71 27.65
N PHE A 94 8.61 -9.28 28.09
CA PHE A 94 8.07 -9.64 29.40
C PHE A 94 7.87 -11.16 29.55
N PHE A 95 7.35 -11.83 28.51
CA PHE A 95 7.14 -13.28 28.53
C PHE A 95 8.44 -14.06 28.77
N PHE A 96 9.51 -13.73 28.03
CA PHE A 96 10.80 -14.39 28.21
C PHE A 96 11.41 -14.13 29.59
N ILE A 97 11.31 -12.90 30.10
CA ILE A 97 11.80 -12.56 31.45
C ILE A 97 11.03 -13.34 32.51
N ALA A 98 9.70 -13.37 32.44
CA ALA A 98 8.86 -14.11 33.39
C ALA A 98 9.15 -15.62 33.36
N MET A 99 9.36 -16.20 32.17
CA MET A 99 9.76 -17.60 32.00
C MET A 99 11.12 -17.89 32.64
N LEU A 100 12.11 -17.03 32.43
CA LEU A 100 13.46 -17.17 33.01
C LEU A 100 13.41 -17.07 34.55
N VAL A 101 12.67 -16.10 35.09
CA VAL A 101 12.45 -15.96 36.54
C VAL A 101 11.76 -17.19 37.12
N GLY A 102 10.74 -17.72 36.44
CA GLY A 102 10.05 -18.94 36.85
C GLY A 102 11.00 -20.14 36.98
N PHE A 103 11.90 -20.33 36.01
CA PHE A 103 12.92 -21.38 36.10
C PHE A 103 13.93 -21.16 37.22
N LEU A 104 14.35 -19.92 37.47
CA LEU A 104 15.26 -19.61 38.59
C LEU A 104 14.60 -19.91 39.94
N VAL A 105 13.36 -19.46 40.15
CA VAL A 105 12.62 -19.73 41.39
C VAL A 105 12.42 -21.22 41.60
N TYR A 106 12.03 -21.95 40.55
CA TYR A 106 11.89 -23.40 40.62
C TYR A 106 13.23 -24.10 40.89
N GLY A 107 14.30 -23.67 40.22
CA GLY A 107 15.64 -24.22 40.39
C GLY A 107 16.21 -23.99 41.79
N PHE A 108 16.10 -22.77 42.32
CA PHE A 108 16.51 -22.47 43.69
C PHE A 108 15.58 -23.08 44.75
N GLY A 109 14.28 -23.23 44.47
CA GLY A 109 13.33 -23.89 45.38
C GLY A 109 13.59 -25.39 45.53
N GLN A 110 14.19 -26.03 44.51
CA GLN A 110 14.61 -27.43 44.57
C GLN A 110 16.04 -27.60 45.10
N MET A 111 16.82 -26.53 45.24
CA MET A 111 18.08 -26.59 45.99
C MET A 111 17.74 -26.73 47.47
N ALA A 112 17.80 -27.97 47.97
CA ALA A 112 17.96 -28.19 49.40
C ALA A 112 19.25 -27.49 49.84
N PHE A 113 19.14 -26.34 50.48
CA PHE A 113 20.26 -25.72 51.18
C PHE A 113 20.74 -26.71 52.24
N ALA A 114 21.81 -27.45 51.94
CA ALA A 114 22.46 -28.31 52.92
C ALA A 114 23.07 -27.40 54.01
N PRO A 115 22.65 -27.51 55.29
CA PRO A 115 23.34 -26.83 56.37
C PRO A 115 24.68 -27.52 56.55
N THR A 116 25.72 -27.03 55.88
CA THR A 116 27.10 -27.43 56.15
C THR A 116 27.57 -26.64 57.36
N GLY A 117 27.22 -27.18 58.52
CA GLY A 117 27.73 -26.77 59.83
C GLY A 117 28.39 -27.97 60.51
N GLU A 118 29.45 -28.52 59.90
CA GLU A 118 30.43 -29.33 60.63
C GLU A 118 31.54 -28.40 61.11
N GLU A 119 31.37 -27.84 62.31
CA GLU A 119 32.48 -27.24 63.04
C GLU A 119 33.10 -28.34 63.91
N SER A 120 34.15 -28.95 63.36
CA SER A 120 35.08 -29.78 64.12
C SER A 120 36.03 -28.84 64.85
N GLU A 121 35.80 -28.61 66.14
CA GLU A 121 36.86 -28.14 67.05
C GLU A 121 37.36 -29.28 67.94
N ILE A 122 38.68 -29.37 67.94
CA ILE A 122 39.52 -30.46 68.42
C ILE A 122 39.95 -30.13 69.85
N SER A 123 39.85 -31.10 70.76
CA SER A 123 40.71 -31.36 71.94
C SER A 123 41.13 -30.20 72.86
N LYS A 124 40.73 -30.26 74.15
CA LYS A 124 41.70 -30.28 75.26
C LYS A 124 41.11 -30.69 76.62
N THR A 125 41.93 -31.45 77.35
CA THR A 125 41.92 -31.89 78.77
C THR A 125 41.03 -33.05 79.17
#